data_AF-A0A6L2PJR9-F1
#
_entry.id   AF-A0A6L2PJR9-F1
#
_cell.length_a   1.000
_cell.length_b   1.000
_cell.length_c   1.000
_cell.angle_alpha   90.00
_cell.angle_beta   90.00
_cell.angle_gamma   90.00
#
_symmetry.space_group_name_H-M   'P 1'
#
loop_
_entity.id
_entity.type
_entity.pdbx_description
1 polymer ?
#
loop_
_entity_poly.entity_id
_entity_poly.type
_entity_poly.pdbx_seq_one_letter_code
_entity_poly.pdbx_strand_id
1 'polypeptide(L)'
;MLLKEIPAFNLVTRLWENLTTHCDPQAPAPGIPASRRCHGCVQVPGNTQKEMVVYICGGYNGIELFRDVWRLELKNLQWTQMVTCCLPRPVSFHSVAVTPAGRMYSFGGVTDAQTTTRTADVNCAWICIPKLTEMCWEAILYYNPNLHLLSRDQLLHCGLPIEFVNRID
;
A
#
# COMPACT_ATOMS: atom_id res chain seq x y z
N MET A 1 -18.45 -13.29 -6.78
CA MET A 1 -17.83 -12.72 -8.01
C MET A 1 -16.33 -12.62 -7.74
N LEU A 2 -15.45 -12.67 -8.74
CA LEU A 2 -14.02 -12.40 -8.53
C LEU A 2 -13.69 -11.05 -9.17
N LEU A 3 -12.58 -10.42 -8.80
CA LEU A 3 -12.06 -9.25 -9.53
C LEU A 3 -11.37 -9.68 -10.84
N LYS A 4 -12.04 -10.53 -11.63
CA LYS A 4 -11.60 -11.03 -12.93
C LYS A 4 -11.84 -10.01 -14.04
N GLU A 5 -12.86 -9.17 -13.87
CA GLU A 5 -13.20 -8.07 -14.77
C GLU A 5 -13.20 -6.78 -13.96
N ILE A 6 -12.56 -5.75 -14.50
CA ILE A 6 -12.48 -4.42 -13.89
C ILE A 6 -13.09 -3.43 -14.88
N PRO A 7 -14.19 -2.75 -14.52
CA PRO A 7 -14.70 -1.64 -15.32
C PRO A 7 -13.69 -0.48 -15.23
N ALA A 8 -13.25 0.01 -16.37
CA ALA A 8 -12.37 1.16 -16.49
C ALA A 8 -13.02 2.22 -17.36
N PHE A 9 -12.86 3.48 -16.98
CA PHE A 9 -13.31 4.60 -17.80
C PHE A 9 -12.13 5.15 -18.60
N ASN A 10 -12.20 5.02 -19.91
CA ASN A 10 -11.16 5.51 -20.80
C ASN A 10 -11.31 7.02 -20.98
N LEU A 11 -10.32 7.80 -20.53
CA LEU A 11 -10.37 9.26 -20.56
C LEU A 11 -10.27 9.85 -21.98
N VAL A 12 -9.70 9.12 -22.93
CA VAL A 12 -9.53 9.56 -24.32
C VAL A 12 -10.83 9.36 -25.09
N THR A 13 -11.37 8.13 -25.05
CA THR A 13 -12.60 7.79 -25.77
C THR A 13 -13.86 8.21 -25.03
N ARG A 14 -13.77 8.48 -23.73
CA ARG A 14 -14.88 8.80 -22.80
C ARG A 14 -15.91 7.68 -22.71
N LEU A 15 -15.46 6.44 -22.83
CA LEU A 15 -16.30 5.25 -22.77
C LEU A 15 -15.86 4.34 -21.62
N TRP A 16 -16.82 3.60 -21.07
CA TRP A 16 -16.53 2.49 -20.17
C TRP A 16 -16.10 1.26 -20.97
N GLU A 17 -15.05 0.61 -20.50
CA GLU A 17 -14.55 -0.66 -21.02
C GLU A 17 -14.39 -1.65 -19.87
N ASN A 18 -14.59 -2.94 -20.16
CA ASN A 18 -14.32 -4.00 -19.19
C ASN A 18 -12.96 -4.61 -19.47
N LEU A 19 -12.02 -4.40 -18.55
CA LEU A 19 -10.69 -4.96 -18.62
C LEU A 19 -10.69 -6.36 -18.00
N THR A 20 -10.14 -7.35 -18.71
CA THR A 20 -9.96 -8.71 -18.16
C THR A 20 -8.61 -8.82 -17.47
N THR A 21 -8.60 -9.27 -16.22
CA THR A 21 -7.38 -9.51 -15.46
C THR A 21 -6.93 -10.96 -15.51
N HIS A 22 -5.64 -11.18 -15.29
CA HIS A 22 -5.00 -12.48 -15.23
C HIS A 22 -4.67 -12.86 -13.78
N CYS A 23 -4.70 -14.16 -13.49
CA CYS A 23 -4.39 -14.67 -12.17
C CYS A 23 -2.90 -14.61 -11.83
N ASP A 24 -2.61 -14.69 -10.54
CA ASP A 24 -1.31 -15.04 -10.01
C ASP A 24 -1.07 -16.55 -10.24
N PRO A 25 -0.05 -16.94 -11.02
CA PRO A 25 0.25 -18.34 -11.29
C PRO A 25 0.85 -19.07 -10.08
N GLN A 26 1.32 -18.34 -9.07
CA GLN A 26 1.94 -18.88 -7.87
C GLN A 26 0.96 -18.94 -6.69
N ALA A 27 -0.16 -18.24 -6.75
CA ALA A 27 -1.19 -18.29 -5.72
C ALA A 27 -2.11 -19.51 -5.92
N PRO A 28 -2.69 -20.07 -4.84
CA PRO A 28 -3.73 -21.07 -4.95
C PRO A 28 -4.89 -20.60 -5.82
N ALA A 29 -5.49 -21.52 -6.58
CA ALA A 29 -6.66 -21.21 -7.41
C ALA A 29 -7.75 -20.53 -6.56
N PRO A 30 -8.37 -19.43 -7.05
CA PRO A 30 -8.33 -18.95 -8.43
C PRO A 30 -7.15 -18.01 -8.78
N GLY A 31 -6.27 -17.68 -7.84
CA GLY A 31 -5.18 -16.71 -8.06
C GLY A 31 -5.67 -15.29 -8.40
N ILE A 32 -6.91 -14.97 -8.05
CA ILE A 32 -7.56 -13.67 -8.28
C ILE A 32 -8.24 -13.26 -6.96
N PRO A 33 -8.16 -11.99 -6.56
CA PRO A 33 -8.82 -11.53 -5.35
C PRO A 33 -10.34 -11.73 -5.41
N ALA A 34 -10.90 -12.21 -4.30
CA ALA A 34 -12.34 -12.29 -4.12
C ALA A 34 -13.01 -10.91 -4.31
N SER A 35 -14.25 -10.89 -4.84
CA SER A 35 -15.04 -9.66 -4.92
C SER A 35 -15.20 -9.03 -3.55
N ARG A 36 -14.96 -7.73 -3.45
CA ARG A 36 -14.93 -7.03 -2.18
C ARG A 36 -15.33 -5.57 -2.36
N ARG A 37 -16.05 -5.04 -1.38
CA ARG A 37 -16.33 -3.60 -1.24
C ARG A 37 -15.51 -3.02 -0.09
N CYS A 38 -15.38 -1.69 -0.08
CA CYS A 38 -14.76 -0.95 1.03
C CYS A 38 -13.33 -1.42 1.35
N HIS A 39 -12.62 -1.87 0.32
CA HIS A 39 -11.20 -2.20 0.36
C HIS A 39 -10.39 -0.90 0.20
N GLY A 40 -9.16 -0.91 0.73
CA GLY A 40 -8.20 0.11 0.43
C GLY A 40 -7.64 -0.08 -0.98
N CYS A 41 -7.38 1.01 -1.70
CA CYS A 41 -6.77 1.00 -3.03
C CYS A 41 -5.74 2.13 -3.13
N VAL A 42 -4.51 1.80 -3.53
CA VAL A 42 -3.44 2.78 -3.77
C VAL A 42 -2.70 2.44 -5.07
N GLN A 43 -2.18 3.46 -5.74
CA GLN A 43 -1.41 3.31 -6.96
C GLN A 43 0.04 3.77 -6.72
N VAL A 44 1.01 2.98 -7.17
CA VAL A 44 2.44 3.30 -7.06
C VAL A 44 3.14 3.10 -8.41
N PRO A 45 4.26 3.82 -8.66
CA PRO A 45 5.17 3.47 -9.74
C PRO A 45 5.74 2.06 -9.55
N GLY A 46 5.89 1.33 -10.66
CA GLY A 46 6.57 0.04 -10.71
C GLY A 46 8.09 0.19 -10.71
N ASN A 47 8.79 -0.86 -11.14
CA ASN A 47 10.26 -0.86 -11.22
C ASN A 47 10.80 0.16 -12.23
N THR A 48 10.02 0.44 -13.27
CA THR A 48 10.32 1.48 -14.25
C THR A 48 9.33 2.63 -14.11
N GLN A 49 9.75 3.85 -14.42
CA GLN A 49 8.90 5.06 -14.33
C GLN A 49 7.65 5.01 -15.23
N LYS A 50 7.56 4.06 -16.16
CA LYS A 50 6.42 3.87 -17.07
C LYS A 50 5.45 2.79 -16.60
N GLU A 51 5.84 1.98 -15.61
CA GLU A 51 5.00 0.93 -15.08
C GLU A 51 4.25 1.46 -13.86
N MET A 52 2.98 1.09 -13.75
CA MET A 52 2.13 1.45 -12.64
C MET A 52 1.55 0.18 -12.05
N VAL A 53 1.53 0.11 -10.73
CA VAL A 53 1.01 -1.02 -9.97
C VAL A 53 -0.06 -0.51 -9.03
N VAL A 54 -1.20 -1.19 -8.98
CA VAL A 54 -2.28 -0.90 -8.03
C VAL A 54 -2.25 -1.93 -6.93
N TYR A 55 -2.32 -1.50 -5.68
CA TYR A 55 -2.44 -2.37 -4.53
C TYR A 55 -3.85 -2.24 -3.96
N ILE A 56 -4.46 -3.38 -3.64
CA ILE A 56 -5.69 -3.44 -2.86
C ILE A 56 -5.45 -4.19 -1.56
N CYS A 57 -6.12 -3.77 -0.49
CA CYS A 57 -6.04 -4.45 0.79
C CYS A 57 -7.36 -4.43 1.54
N GLY A 58 -7.60 -5.50 2.30
CA GLY A 58 -8.80 -5.66 3.10
C GLY A 58 -10.10 -5.62 2.31
N GLY A 59 -11.16 -5.12 2.92
CA GLY A 59 -12.52 -5.07 2.37
C GLY A 59 -13.43 -6.18 2.90
N TYR A 60 -14.63 -6.23 2.34
CA TYR A 60 -15.70 -7.16 2.75
C TYR A 60 -16.43 -7.71 1.53
N ASN A 61 -16.69 -9.02 1.46
CA ASN A 61 -17.44 -9.63 0.35
C ASN A 61 -18.95 -9.84 0.65
N GLY A 62 -19.43 -9.47 1.83
CA GLY A 62 -20.79 -9.81 2.28
C GLY A 62 -20.84 -10.98 3.25
N ILE A 63 -19.74 -11.70 3.43
CA ILE A 63 -19.60 -12.89 4.30
C ILE A 63 -18.43 -12.71 5.27
N GLU A 64 -17.26 -12.34 4.76
CA GLU A 64 -16.03 -12.22 5.54
C GLU A 64 -15.29 -10.91 5.26
N LEU A 65 -14.57 -10.43 6.28
CA LEU A 65 -13.60 -9.36 6.15
C LEU A 65 -12.27 -9.94 5.66
N PHE A 66 -11.58 -9.18 4.83
CA PHE A 66 -10.26 -9.58 4.35
C PHE A 66 -9.14 -8.83 5.07
N ARG A 67 -7.97 -9.46 5.11
CA ARG A 67 -6.70 -8.84 5.56
C ARG A 67 -5.58 -8.96 4.52
N ASP A 68 -5.84 -9.66 3.42
CA ASP A 68 -4.89 -9.90 2.35
C ASP A 68 -4.55 -8.59 1.63
N VAL A 69 -3.41 -8.61 0.95
CA VAL A 69 -2.95 -7.54 0.06
C VAL A 69 -2.69 -8.16 -1.29
N TRP A 70 -3.21 -7.54 -2.33
CA TRP A 70 -2.99 -7.93 -3.71
C TRP A 70 -2.42 -6.76 -4.48
N ARG A 71 -1.57 -7.05 -5.47
CA ARG A 71 -1.14 -6.06 -6.44
C ARG A 71 -1.58 -6.44 -7.85
N LEU A 72 -1.92 -5.44 -8.66
CA LEU A 72 -2.26 -5.54 -10.06
C LEU A 72 -1.23 -4.77 -10.87
N GLU A 73 -0.48 -5.45 -11.72
CA GLU A 73 0.37 -4.79 -12.71
C GLU A 73 -0.50 -4.26 -13.85
N LEU A 74 -0.58 -2.94 -14.02
CA LEU A 74 -1.53 -2.34 -14.99
C LEU A 74 -1.15 -2.59 -16.45
N LYS A 75 0.13 -2.90 -16.72
CA LYS A 75 0.64 -3.16 -18.08
C LYS A 75 0.09 -4.45 -18.69
N ASN A 76 -0.04 -5.50 -17.87
CA ASN A 76 -0.47 -6.84 -18.29
C ASN A 76 -1.75 -7.28 -17.57
N LEU A 77 -2.30 -6.45 -16.68
CA LEU A 77 -3.47 -6.74 -15.85
C LEU A 77 -3.34 -8.03 -15.04
N GLN A 78 -2.12 -8.36 -14.58
CA GLN A 78 -1.87 -9.55 -13.79
C GLN A 78 -1.93 -9.27 -12.30
N TRP A 79 -2.74 -10.05 -11.59
CA TRP A 79 -2.76 -10.07 -10.13
C TRP A 79 -1.57 -10.83 -9.56
N THR A 80 -1.08 -10.38 -8.40
CA THR A 80 -0.15 -11.12 -7.56
C THR A 80 -0.58 -10.98 -6.10
N GLN A 81 -0.68 -12.10 -5.38
CA GLN A 81 -0.97 -12.08 -3.96
C GLN A 81 0.31 -11.78 -3.17
N MET A 82 0.26 -10.80 -2.27
CA MET A 82 1.40 -10.51 -1.41
C MET A 82 1.44 -11.53 -0.27
N VAL A 83 2.47 -12.39 -0.25
CA VAL A 83 2.62 -13.43 0.78
C VAL A 83 3.22 -12.88 2.07
N THR A 84 4.17 -11.95 1.97
CA THR A 84 4.91 -11.38 3.11
C THR A 84 4.29 -10.09 3.67
N CYS A 85 3.25 -9.55 3.02
CA CYS A 85 2.60 -8.32 3.42
C CYS A 85 1.09 -8.55 3.55
N CYS A 86 0.58 -8.46 4.77
CA CYS A 86 -0.85 -8.50 5.07
C CYS A 86 -1.21 -7.49 6.16
N LEU A 87 -2.48 -7.11 6.23
CA LEU A 87 -2.96 -6.28 7.33
C LEU A 87 -2.96 -7.10 8.63
N PRO A 88 -2.64 -6.50 9.80
CA PRO A 88 -2.59 -7.23 11.07
C PRO A 88 -3.92 -7.88 11.45
N ARG A 89 -5.04 -7.28 11.01
CA ARG A 89 -6.39 -7.79 11.22
C ARG A 89 -7.24 -7.56 9.96
N PRO A 90 -8.27 -8.39 9.73
CA PRO A 90 -9.24 -8.10 8.68
C PRO A 90 -9.96 -6.78 8.92
N VAL A 91 -10.17 -5.99 7.86
CA VAL A 91 -10.73 -4.64 8.01
C VAL A 91 -11.41 -4.15 6.73
N SER A 92 -12.52 -3.44 6.88
CA SER A 92 -13.21 -2.72 5.81
C SER A 92 -13.46 -1.26 6.21
N PHE A 93 -13.82 -0.40 5.25
CA PHE A 93 -14.06 1.03 5.49
C PHE A 93 -12.88 1.77 6.16
N HIS A 94 -11.66 1.30 5.90
CA HIS A 94 -10.43 1.94 6.31
C HIS A 94 -9.93 2.88 5.21
N SER A 95 -9.11 3.85 5.58
CA SER A 95 -8.38 4.69 4.63
C SER A 95 -7.01 4.07 4.35
N VAL A 96 -6.51 4.22 3.13
CA VAL A 96 -5.12 3.88 2.78
C VAL A 96 -4.46 5.00 2.02
N ALA A 97 -3.17 5.20 2.31
CA ALA A 97 -2.30 6.10 1.60
C ALA A 97 -0.93 5.45 1.42
N VAL A 98 -0.15 5.95 0.46
CA VAL A 98 1.21 5.46 0.21
C VAL A 98 2.17 6.64 0.11
N THR A 99 3.35 6.51 0.70
CA THR A 99 4.40 7.53 0.58
C THR A 99 5.09 7.43 -0.78
N PRO A 100 5.79 8.48 -1.25
CA PRO A 100 6.60 8.39 -2.46
C PRO A 100 7.70 7.31 -2.41
N ALA A 101 8.14 6.94 -1.20
CA ALA A 101 9.09 5.85 -0.99
C ALA A 101 8.44 4.45 -1.07
N GLY A 102 7.11 4.38 -1.12
CA GLY A 102 6.32 3.15 -1.22
C GLY A 102 6.03 2.45 0.12
N ARG A 103 5.95 3.23 1.21
CA ARG A 103 5.40 2.75 2.48
C ARG A 103 3.89 3.00 2.48
N MET A 104 3.12 1.92 2.58
CA MET A 104 1.66 1.98 2.65
C MET A 104 1.23 2.14 4.10
N TYR A 105 0.26 3.01 4.33
CA TYR A 105 -0.39 3.27 5.61
C TYR A 105 -1.87 2.94 5.50
N SER A 106 -2.41 2.28 6.52
CA SER A 106 -3.83 1.99 6.70
C SER A 106 -4.30 2.61 8.01
N PHE A 107 -5.42 3.33 7.97
CA PHE A 107 -5.99 3.99 9.14
C PHE A 107 -7.45 3.60 9.37
N GLY A 108 -7.73 3.18 10.60
CA GLY A 108 -9.05 2.96 11.13
C GLY A 108 -9.83 1.84 10.43
N GLY A 109 -11.14 2.00 10.35
CA GLY A 109 -12.06 1.06 9.72
C GLY A 109 -12.82 0.18 10.71
N VAL A 110 -13.48 -0.85 10.19
CA VAL A 110 -14.31 -1.81 10.94
C VAL A 110 -13.66 -3.18 10.85
N THR A 111 -13.35 -3.78 12.01
CA THR A 111 -12.62 -5.06 12.12
C THR A 111 -13.52 -6.25 12.44
N ASP A 112 -14.80 -6.01 12.68
CA ASP A 112 -15.81 -7.04 12.92
C ASP A 112 -17.08 -6.69 12.14
N ALA A 113 -17.46 -7.56 11.20
CA ALA A 113 -18.62 -7.33 10.32
C ALA A 113 -19.96 -7.34 11.07
N GLN A 114 -20.01 -7.87 12.30
CA GLN A 114 -21.22 -7.94 13.11
C GLN A 114 -21.41 -6.69 13.98
N THR A 115 -20.38 -5.84 14.09
CA THR A 115 -20.41 -4.64 14.93
C THR A 115 -20.22 -3.38 14.11
N THR A 116 -20.61 -2.24 14.68
CA THR A 116 -20.34 -0.91 14.10
C THR A 116 -19.11 -0.26 14.72
N THR A 117 -18.40 -0.97 15.60
CA THR A 117 -17.22 -0.45 16.29
C THR A 117 -16.11 -0.19 15.29
N ARG A 118 -15.59 1.05 15.33
CA ARG A 118 -14.48 1.47 14.50
C ARG A 118 -13.19 1.51 15.30
N THR A 119 -12.10 1.11 14.66
CA THR A 119 -10.75 1.32 15.18
C THR A 119 -10.21 2.67 14.71
N ALA A 120 -9.25 3.21 15.47
CA ALA A 120 -8.40 4.34 15.10
C ALA A 120 -6.94 3.91 14.90
N ASP A 121 -6.68 2.60 14.77
CA ASP A 121 -5.33 2.05 14.58
C ASP A 121 -4.71 2.56 13.27
N VAL A 122 -3.41 2.86 13.33
CA VAL A 122 -2.57 3.13 12.15
C VAL A 122 -1.63 1.95 11.97
N ASN A 123 -1.69 1.31 10.81
CA ASN A 123 -0.80 0.22 10.42
C ASN A 123 0.00 0.64 9.20
N CYS A 124 1.24 0.16 9.06
CA CYS A 124 2.03 0.42 7.87
C CYS A 124 2.95 -0.73 7.48
N ALA A 125 3.26 -0.82 6.20
CA ALA A 125 4.19 -1.79 5.65
C ALA A 125 4.87 -1.25 4.39
N TRP A 126 6.10 -1.68 4.14
CA TRP A 126 6.77 -1.47 2.87
C TRP A 126 6.16 -2.40 1.81
N ILE A 127 5.59 -1.82 0.75
CA ILE A 127 4.98 -2.59 -0.36
C ILE A 127 5.87 -2.65 -1.61
N CYS A 128 6.94 -1.86 -1.61
CA CYS A 128 8.09 -1.99 -2.49
C CYS A 128 9.37 -1.95 -1.67
N ILE A 129 10.50 -2.31 -2.28
CA ILE A 129 11.81 -2.17 -1.67
C ILE A 129 12.16 -0.66 -1.66
N PRO A 130 12.32 -0.02 -0.49
CA PRO A 130 12.72 1.38 -0.45
C PRO A 130 14.14 1.58 -0.98
N LYS A 131 14.45 2.82 -1.38
CA LYS A 131 15.84 3.18 -1.69
C LYS A 131 16.71 3.03 -0.44
N LEU A 132 17.98 2.70 -0.63
CA LEU A 132 18.95 2.60 0.47
C LEU A 132 18.98 3.88 1.32
N THR A 133 18.81 5.05 0.71
CA THR A 133 18.72 6.34 1.42
C THR A 133 17.57 6.38 2.42
N GLU A 134 16.39 5.84 2.08
CA GLU A 134 15.26 5.77 3.02
C GLU A 134 15.51 4.75 4.13
N MET A 135 16.12 3.61 3.81
CA MET A 135 16.50 2.62 4.83
C MET A 135 17.53 3.19 5.82
N CYS A 136 18.55 3.89 5.33
CA CYS A 136 19.55 4.57 6.15
C CYS A 136 18.90 5.66 7.02
N TRP A 137 17.93 6.40 6.47
CA TRP A 137 17.20 7.41 7.23
C TRP A 137 16.39 6.82 8.38
N GLU A 138 15.65 5.73 8.13
CA GLU A 138 14.92 5.03 9.20
C GLU A 138 15.88 4.50 10.28
N ALA A 139 17.02 3.96 9.89
CA ALA A 139 18.04 3.50 10.84
C ALA A 139 18.59 4.66 11.69
N ILE A 140 18.92 5.79 11.07
CA ILE A 140 19.39 6.99 11.78
C ILE A 140 18.35 7.44 12.82
N LEU A 141 17.07 7.55 12.45
CA LEU A 141 16.01 7.94 13.37
C LEU A 141 15.81 6.92 14.50
N TYR A 142 15.89 5.63 14.19
CA TYR A 142 15.71 4.56 15.17
C TYR A 142 16.83 4.54 16.23
N TYR A 143 18.09 4.64 15.79
CA TYR A 143 19.25 4.62 16.71
C TYR A 143 19.50 5.96 17.41
N ASN A 144 18.87 7.06 16.95
CA ASN A 144 19.05 8.41 17.51
C ASN A 144 17.68 9.06 17.79
N PRO A 145 16.94 8.64 18.82
CA PRO A 145 15.58 9.13 19.09
C PRO A 145 15.52 10.64 19.39
N ASN A 146 16.62 11.20 19.88
CA ASN A 146 16.75 12.62 20.24
C ASN A 146 17.34 13.47 19.10
N LEU A 147 17.47 12.93 17.89
CA LEU A 147 18.05 13.64 16.75
C LEU A 147 17.33 14.96 16.45
N HIS A 148 16.01 15.01 16.67
CA HIS A 148 15.16 16.19 16.51
C HIS A 148 15.43 17.33 17.49
N LEU A 149 16.20 17.08 18.57
CA LEU A 149 16.58 18.10 19.54
C LEU A 149 17.86 18.85 19.16
N LEU A 150 18.59 18.35 18.15
CA LEU A 150 19.83 18.97 17.68
C LEU A 150 19.51 20.10 16.69
N SER A 151 20.28 21.18 16.75
CA SER A 151 20.19 22.24 15.76
C SER A 151 20.67 21.76 14.40
N ARG A 152 20.21 22.45 13.34
CA ARG A 152 20.68 22.24 11.97
C ARG A 152 22.20 22.17 11.85
N ASP A 153 22.92 23.10 12.50
CA ASP A 153 24.39 23.12 12.48
C ASP A 153 24.99 21.90 13.17
N GLN A 154 24.43 21.47 14.31
CA GLN A 154 24.89 20.28 15.02
C GLN A 154 24.72 19.02 14.17
N LEU A 155 23.58 18.89 13.48
CA LEU A 155 23.30 17.76 12.59
C LEU A 155 24.31 17.67 11.43
N LEU A 156 24.63 18.81 10.82
CA LEU A 156 25.65 18.88 9.76
C LEU A 156 27.06 18.55 10.28
N HIS A 157 27.43 19.02 11.48
CA HIS A 157 28.70 18.68 12.11
C HIS A 157 28.81 17.20 12.48
N CYS A 158 27.70 16.52 12.76
CA CYS A 158 27.65 15.07 12.94
C CYS A 158 27.81 14.28 11.62
N GLY A 159 27.90 14.96 10.48
CA GLY A 159 28.09 14.35 9.17
C GLY A 159 26.80 13.89 8.49
N LEU A 160 25.62 14.34 8.96
CA LEU A 160 24.38 14.04 8.25
C LEU A 160 24.33 14.80 6.92
N PRO A 161 23.99 14.12 5.81
CA PRO A 161 23.75 14.78 4.54
C PRO A 161 22.62 15.83 4.63
N ILE A 162 22.75 16.92 3.88
CA ILE A 162 21.82 18.07 3.93
C ILE A 162 20.38 17.66 3.60
N GLU A 163 20.19 16.67 2.73
CA GLU A 163 18.88 16.11 2.39
C GLU A 163 18.16 15.47 3.57
N PHE A 164 18.89 14.92 4.54
CA PHE A 164 18.33 14.34 5.76
C PHE A 164 18.06 15.42 6.80
N VAL A 165 18.95 16.40 6.93
CA VAL A 165 18.76 17.54 7.84
C VAL A 165 17.48 18.30 7.46
N ASN A 166 17.22 18.51 6.17
CA ASN A 166 16.00 19.14 5.66
C ASN A 166 14.69 18.39 5.98
N ARG A 167 14.74 17.17 6.52
CA ARG A 167 13.55 16.38 6.89
C ARG A 167 13.20 16.47 8.38
N ILE A 168 14.07 17.08 9.19
CA ILE A 168 13.87 17.24 10.64
C ILE A 168 13.16 18.57 10.97
N ASP A 169 13.31 19.57 10.09
CA ASP A 169 12.77 20.93 10.21
C ASP A 169 11.34 21.08 9.63
#